data_AF-A0A7M2ZKJ3-F1
#
_entry.id   AF-A0A7M2ZKJ3-F1
#
_cell.length_a   1.000
_cell.length_b   1.000
_cell.length_c   1.000
_cell.angle_alpha   90.00
_cell.angle_beta   90.00
_cell.angle_gamma   90.00
#
_symmetry.space_group_name_H-M   'P 1'
#
loop_
_entity.id
_entity.type
_entity.pdbx_description
1 polymer ?
#
loop_
_entity_poly.entity_id
_entity_poly.type
_entity_poly.pdbx_seq_one_letter_code
_entity_poly.pdbx_strand_id
1 'polypeptide(L)'
;MLKHILAAVQMHAAAEYPREACGVIVGAGKAQQYVRCRNTASQPQEEFRMHPEDYAAAEDLGEVAAIVHSHPDATSRPSPHDLAMCEASGLPWHILSWPEGDLRTIAPAGNIPLLGRPFVHGAWDCWQVCADWYKREWGIEFPHFERSDGWWERADGPSLYEQQFEAAGFVRVERPQRGDMIVMEVGRTAHPNHAGIYLGDDPSLPGEETKVFGAGPFLLHHLYGKPSEIIVYGGNWHERARLVLRHRQARQ
;
A
#
# COMPACT_ATOMS: atom_id res chain seq x y z
N MET A 1 -15.18 -12.35 -17.22
CA MET A 1 -15.73 -11.07 -17.76
C MET A 1 -16.69 -11.36 -18.90
N LEU A 2 -17.82 -10.66 -18.99
CA LEU A 2 -18.78 -10.80 -20.11
C LEU A 2 -18.16 -10.31 -21.42
N LYS A 3 -18.45 -10.96 -22.56
CA LYS A 3 -17.82 -10.64 -23.87
C LYS A 3 -17.97 -9.18 -24.29
N HIS A 4 -19.16 -8.59 -24.06
CA HIS A 4 -19.41 -7.19 -24.43
C HIS A 4 -18.63 -6.20 -23.54
N ILE A 5 -18.37 -6.55 -22.27
CA ILE A 5 -17.52 -5.77 -21.38
C ILE A 5 -16.08 -5.78 -21.89
N LEU A 6 -15.54 -6.96 -22.21
CA LEU A 6 -14.18 -7.08 -22.74
C LEU A 6 -14.00 -6.24 -24.02
N ALA A 7 -14.96 -6.29 -24.94
CA ALA A 7 -14.94 -5.47 -26.14
C ALA A 7 -14.94 -3.96 -25.82
N ALA A 8 -15.76 -3.51 -24.86
CA ALA A 8 -15.80 -2.11 -24.44
C ALA A 8 -14.49 -1.63 -23.80
N VAL A 9 -13.82 -2.50 -23.03
CA VAL A 9 -12.49 -2.27 -22.44
C VAL A 9 -11.43 -2.19 -23.54
N GLN A 10 -11.40 -3.12 -24.49
CA GLN A 10 -10.46 -3.10 -25.62
C GLN A 10 -10.63 -1.83 -26.47
N MET A 11 -11.88 -1.44 -26.75
CA MET A 11 -12.17 -0.17 -27.42
C MET A 11 -11.73 1.05 -26.60
N HIS A 12 -11.62 0.95 -25.28
CA HIS A 12 -11.16 2.04 -24.43
C HIS A 12 -9.63 2.13 -24.48
N ALA A 13 -8.95 1.00 -24.28
CA ALA A 13 -7.50 0.90 -24.42
C ALA A 13 -7.01 1.39 -25.78
N ALA A 14 -7.70 1.02 -26.86
CA ALA A 14 -7.42 1.51 -28.21
C ALA A 14 -7.52 3.04 -28.35
N ALA A 15 -8.45 3.67 -27.64
CA ALA A 15 -8.71 5.10 -27.71
C ALA A 15 -7.74 5.93 -26.85
N GLU A 16 -7.31 5.38 -25.71
CA GLU A 16 -6.37 6.07 -24.80
C GLU A 16 -4.90 5.85 -25.17
N TYR A 17 -4.58 4.80 -25.93
CA TYR A 17 -3.20 4.49 -26.33
C TYR A 17 -2.46 5.73 -26.90
N PRO A 18 -1.23 6.03 -26.42
CA PRO A 18 -0.35 5.20 -25.59
C PRO A 18 -0.56 5.33 -24.08
N ARG A 19 -1.62 5.99 -23.61
CA ARG A 19 -1.94 6.09 -22.19
C ARG A 19 -2.64 4.83 -21.70
N GLU A 20 -2.48 4.51 -20.41
CA GLU A 20 -3.30 3.51 -19.74
C GLU A 20 -4.77 3.98 -19.72
N ALA A 21 -5.65 3.17 -20.28
CA ALA A 21 -7.08 3.28 -20.05
C ALA A 21 -7.41 2.76 -18.65
N CYS A 22 -8.35 3.42 -17.95
CA CYS A 22 -8.82 2.97 -16.65
C CYS A 22 -10.35 3.08 -16.53
N GLY A 23 -10.95 2.29 -15.65
CA GLY A 23 -12.39 2.33 -15.39
C GLY A 23 -12.83 1.27 -14.41
N VAL A 24 -14.13 1.14 -14.23
CA VAL A 24 -14.73 0.20 -13.27
C VAL A 24 -15.80 -0.64 -13.92
N ILE A 25 -16.02 -1.84 -13.38
CA ILE A 25 -17.22 -2.63 -13.64
C ILE A 25 -18.18 -2.38 -12.49
N VAL A 26 -19.40 -1.96 -12.80
CA VAL A 26 -20.47 -1.73 -11.81
C VAL A 26 -21.62 -2.71 -12.00
N GLY A 27 -22.28 -3.06 -10.90
CA GLY A 27 -23.41 -3.99 -10.86
C GLY A 27 -23.03 -5.46 -10.68
N ALA A 28 -24.04 -6.34 -10.67
CA ALA A 28 -23.88 -7.76 -10.36
C ALA A 28 -24.38 -8.69 -11.47
N GLY A 29 -23.72 -9.84 -11.62
CA GLY A 29 -24.11 -10.90 -12.53
C GLY A 29 -24.23 -10.45 -13.99
N LYS A 30 -25.42 -10.59 -14.58
CA LYS A 30 -25.67 -10.21 -15.98
C LYS A 30 -25.91 -8.71 -16.20
N ALA A 31 -26.11 -7.94 -15.13
CA ALA A 31 -26.32 -6.50 -15.18
C ALA A 31 -25.00 -5.70 -15.12
N GLN A 32 -23.86 -6.40 -15.08
CA GLN A 32 -22.56 -5.76 -15.08
C GLN A 32 -22.36 -4.89 -16.33
N GLN A 33 -21.86 -3.68 -16.11
CA GLN A 33 -21.47 -2.76 -17.18
C GLN A 33 -20.10 -2.15 -16.88
N TYR A 34 -19.36 -1.85 -17.94
CA TYR A 34 -18.07 -1.16 -17.84
C TYR A 34 -18.27 0.35 -17.98
N VAL A 35 -17.77 1.09 -17.00
CA VAL A 35 -17.75 2.55 -16.98
C VAL A 35 -16.31 3.00 -17.17
N ARG A 36 -16.09 3.77 -18.23
CA ARG A 36 -14.78 4.36 -18.55
C ARG A 36 -14.52 5.53 -17.62
N CYS A 37 -13.28 5.68 -17.19
CA CYS A 37 -12.87 6.82 -16.37
C CYS A 37 -11.60 7.45 -16.96
N ARG A 38 -11.45 8.75 -16.78
CA ARG A 38 -10.27 9.50 -17.21
C ARG A 38 -9.07 9.12 -16.34
N ASN A 39 -7.93 8.87 -16.97
CA ASN A 39 -6.65 8.76 -16.29
C ASN A 39 -6.07 10.16 -16.03
N THR A 40 -5.83 10.50 -14.76
CA THR A 40 -5.26 11.78 -14.30
C THR A 40 -3.86 11.64 -13.71
N ALA A 41 -3.18 10.51 -13.93
CA ALA A 41 -1.82 10.33 -13.46
C ALA A 41 -0.83 11.28 -14.15
N SER A 42 0.26 11.60 -13.46
CA SER A 42 1.36 12.40 -14.00
C SER A 42 2.10 11.70 -15.12
N GLN A 43 2.21 10.37 -15.04
CA GLN A 43 2.85 9.53 -16.05
C GLN A 43 1.83 8.54 -16.63
N PRO A 44 0.85 9.03 -17.42
CA PRO A 44 -0.32 8.23 -17.78
C PRO A 44 -0.02 7.08 -18.75
N GLN A 45 1.23 6.88 -19.17
CA GLN A 45 1.68 5.74 -19.98
C GLN A 45 2.17 4.56 -19.12
N GLU A 46 2.46 4.82 -17.84
CA GLU A 46 3.08 3.85 -16.91
C GLU A 46 2.21 3.58 -15.66
N GLU A 47 1.26 4.47 -15.38
CA GLU A 47 0.37 4.39 -14.23
C GLU A 47 -0.99 5.02 -14.55
N PHE A 48 -1.99 4.71 -13.72
CA PHE A 48 -3.26 5.41 -13.74
C PHE A 48 -3.66 5.95 -12.38
N ARG A 49 -4.35 7.10 -12.43
CA ARG A 49 -5.14 7.63 -11.32
C ARG A 49 -6.52 7.91 -11.87
N MET A 50 -7.53 7.26 -11.32
CA MET A 50 -8.88 7.46 -11.80
C MET A 50 -9.39 8.86 -11.40
N HIS A 51 -10.01 9.58 -12.33
CA HIS A 51 -10.60 10.87 -12.01
C HIS A 51 -11.70 10.70 -10.94
N PRO A 52 -11.66 11.46 -9.84
CA PRO A 52 -12.54 11.24 -8.69
C PRO A 52 -14.03 11.41 -9.05
N GLU A 53 -14.36 12.40 -9.89
CA GLU A 53 -15.76 12.58 -10.35
C GLU A 53 -16.25 11.43 -11.24
N ASP A 54 -15.36 10.81 -12.03
CA ASP A 54 -15.78 9.70 -12.91
C ASP A 54 -16.03 8.44 -12.06
N TYR A 55 -15.22 8.23 -11.02
CA TYR A 55 -15.42 7.15 -10.06
C TYR A 55 -16.72 7.35 -9.28
N ALA A 56 -16.96 8.54 -8.74
CA ALA A 56 -18.20 8.87 -8.03
C ALA A 56 -19.44 8.70 -8.92
N ALA A 57 -19.37 9.17 -10.18
CA ALA A 57 -20.45 8.96 -11.15
C ALA A 57 -20.68 7.49 -11.48
N ALA A 58 -19.64 6.64 -11.42
CA ALA A 58 -19.80 5.21 -11.57
C ALA A 58 -20.48 4.56 -10.36
N GLU A 59 -20.15 4.99 -9.14
CA GLU A 59 -20.81 4.54 -7.90
C GLU A 59 -22.31 4.89 -7.90
N ASP A 60 -22.68 6.04 -8.47
CA ASP A 60 -24.10 6.42 -8.64
C ASP A 60 -24.87 5.46 -9.57
N LEU A 61 -24.18 4.71 -10.44
CA LEU A 61 -24.79 3.72 -11.33
C LEU A 61 -24.96 2.33 -10.68
N GLY A 62 -24.24 2.06 -9.59
CA GLY A 62 -24.31 0.80 -8.85
C GLY A 62 -23.03 0.43 -8.13
N GLU A 63 -23.07 -0.67 -7.39
CA GLU A 63 -21.92 -1.19 -6.65
C GLU A 63 -20.74 -1.50 -7.58
N VAL A 64 -19.56 -0.95 -7.26
CA VAL A 64 -18.32 -1.24 -7.98
C VAL A 64 -17.89 -2.67 -7.69
N ALA A 65 -17.88 -3.51 -8.73
CA ALA A 65 -17.57 -4.92 -8.63
C ALA A 65 -16.12 -5.26 -9.00
N ALA A 66 -15.45 -4.43 -9.79
CA ALA A 66 -14.04 -4.60 -10.16
C ALA A 66 -13.43 -3.31 -10.73
N ILE A 67 -12.11 -3.19 -10.64
CA ILE A 67 -11.31 -2.17 -11.31
C ILE A 67 -10.74 -2.75 -12.61
N VAL A 68 -10.63 -1.93 -13.65
CA VAL A 68 -10.08 -2.31 -14.95
C VAL A 68 -9.08 -1.28 -15.41
N HIS A 69 -7.89 -1.72 -15.84
CA HIS A 69 -6.93 -0.88 -16.55
C HIS A 69 -6.20 -1.63 -17.67
N SER A 70 -5.43 -0.89 -18.46
CA SER A 70 -4.62 -1.46 -19.54
C SER A 70 -3.14 -1.15 -19.36
N HIS A 71 -2.27 -2.10 -19.71
CA HIS A 71 -0.83 -1.91 -19.88
C HIS A 71 -0.50 -1.67 -21.36
N PRO A 72 -0.08 -0.45 -21.77
CA PRO A 72 0.39 -0.16 -23.12
C PRO A 72 1.74 -0.83 -23.37
N ASP A 73 1.88 -1.52 -24.51
CA ASP A 73 3.11 -2.16 -24.98
C ASP A 73 3.74 -3.17 -23.98
N ALA A 74 2.95 -3.64 -23.01
CA ALA A 74 3.39 -4.56 -21.96
C ALA A 74 2.34 -5.64 -21.68
N THR A 75 2.78 -6.76 -21.11
CA THR A 75 1.91 -7.91 -20.83
C THR A 75 0.87 -7.60 -19.74
N SER A 76 -0.17 -8.44 -19.66
CA SER A 76 -1.21 -8.39 -18.61
C SER A 76 -0.71 -8.77 -17.20
N ARG A 77 0.59 -9.06 -17.03
CA ARG A 77 1.16 -9.43 -15.72
C ARG A 77 1.05 -8.23 -14.77
N PRO A 78 0.57 -8.43 -13.53
CA PRO A 78 0.44 -7.33 -12.58
C PRO A 78 1.81 -6.81 -12.17
N SER A 79 1.91 -5.48 -12.09
CA SER A 79 2.99 -4.78 -11.42
C SER A 79 2.85 -4.90 -9.89
N PRO A 80 3.89 -4.56 -9.11
CA PRO A 80 3.76 -4.39 -7.67
C PRO A 80 2.65 -3.43 -7.25
N HIS A 81 2.44 -2.35 -8.01
CA HIS A 81 1.41 -1.36 -7.73
C HIS A 81 0.01 -1.98 -7.89
N ASP A 82 -0.21 -2.76 -8.94
CA ASP A 82 -1.49 -3.46 -9.17
C ASP A 82 -1.82 -4.41 -8.03
N LEU A 83 -0.84 -5.18 -7.55
CA LEU A 83 -1.03 -6.09 -6.43
C LEU A 83 -1.38 -5.33 -5.15
N ALA A 84 -0.64 -4.25 -4.86
CA ALA A 84 -0.87 -3.43 -3.68
C ALA A 84 -2.25 -2.77 -3.69
N MET A 85 -2.64 -2.21 -4.83
CA MET A 85 -3.91 -1.52 -4.97
C MET A 85 -5.09 -2.48 -5.06
N CYS A 86 -4.91 -3.70 -5.59
CA CYS A 86 -5.90 -4.78 -5.54
C CYS A 86 -6.21 -5.20 -4.10
N GLU A 87 -5.20 -5.37 -3.25
CA GLU A 87 -5.44 -5.63 -1.82
C GLU A 87 -6.08 -4.42 -1.13
N ALA A 88 -5.57 -3.20 -1.39
CA ALA A 88 -6.05 -1.99 -0.74
C ALA A 88 -7.50 -1.66 -1.09
N SER A 89 -7.91 -1.87 -2.35
CA SER A 89 -9.30 -1.63 -2.77
C SER A 89 -10.24 -2.75 -2.34
N GLY A 90 -9.74 -3.94 -2.00
CA GLY A 90 -10.57 -5.10 -1.69
C GLY A 90 -11.44 -5.56 -2.86
N LEU A 91 -11.07 -5.20 -4.10
CA LEU A 91 -11.82 -5.48 -5.32
C LEU A 91 -10.95 -6.30 -6.28
N PRO A 92 -11.54 -7.16 -7.13
CA PRO A 92 -10.82 -7.74 -8.26
C PRO A 92 -10.32 -6.66 -9.23
N TRP A 93 -9.13 -6.86 -9.78
CA TRP A 93 -8.54 -6.01 -10.82
C TRP A 93 -8.38 -6.78 -12.12
N HIS A 94 -8.77 -6.15 -13.23
CA HIS A 94 -8.64 -6.68 -14.58
C HIS A 94 -7.61 -5.86 -15.36
N ILE A 95 -6.56 -6.53 -15.82
CA ILE A 95 -5.40 -5.92 -16.49
C ILE A 95 -5.39 -6.37 -17.94
N LEU A 96 -5.57 -5.43 -18.86
CA LEU A 96 -5.54 -5.69 -20.31
C LEU A 96 -4.18 -5.32 -20.89
N SER A 97 -3.46 -6.30 -21.46
CA SER A 97 -2.34 -6.04 -22.37
C SER A 97 -2.84 -5.38 -23.64
N TRP A 98 -2.24 -4.26 -24.07
CA TRP A 98 -2.61 -3.60 -25.31
C TRP A 98 -1.37 -3.29 -26.16
N PRO A 99 -1.33 -3.64 -27.48
CA PRO A 99 -2.44 -4.10 -28.33
C PRO A 99 -2.66 -5.62 -28.39
N GLU A 100 -1.92 -6.43 -27.62
CA GLU A 100 -2.03 -7.91 -27.65
C GLU A 100 -3.45 -8.41 -27.30
N GLY A 101 -4.13 -7.73 -26.39
CA GLY A 101 -5.50 -8.03 -25.99
C GLY A 101 -5.65 -9.12 -24.93
N ASP A 102 -4.54 -9.60 -24.35
CA ASP A 102 -4.57 -10.56 -23.23
C ASP A 102 -5.12 -9.90 -21.96
N LEU A 103 -6.02 -10.59 -21.25
CA LEU A 103 -6.65 -10.08 -20.03
C LEU A 103 -6.30 -10.98 -18.86
N ARG A 104 -5.70 -10.39 -17.83
CA ARG A 104 -5.48 -11.05 -16.54
C ARG A 104 -6.42 -10.50 -15.49
N THR A 105 -6.83 -11.37 -14.57
CA THR A 105 -7.57 -10.96 -13.37
C THR A 105 -6.74 -11.32 -12.15
N ILE A 106 -6.61 -10.38 -11.23
CA ILE A 106 -6.14 -10.61 -9.87
C ILE A 106 -7.28 -10.30 -8.90
N ALA A 107 -7.26 -10.94 -7.74
CA ALA A 107 -8.25 -10.75 -6.69
C ALA A 107 -7.53 -10.59 -5.35
N PRO A 108 -8.09 -9.82 -4.42
CA PRO A 108 -7.50 -9.65 -3.10
C PRO A 108 -7.43 -11.01 -2.39
N ALA A 109 -6.26 -11.35 -1.89
CA ALA A 109 -6.00 -12.57 -1.14
C ALA A 109 -6.42 -12.43 0.33
N GLY A 110 -6.43 -11.20 0.86
CA GLY A 110 -6.84 -10.89 2.24
C GLY A 110 -5.82 -11.28 3.31
N ASN A 111 -4.73 -11.97 2.95
CA ASN A 111 -3.61 -12.31 3.82
C ASN A 111 -2.31 -11.64 3.33
N ILE A 112 -2.20 -10.33 3.55
CA ILE A 112 -1.06 -9.55 3.08
C ILE A 112 0.20 -9.91 3.89
N PRO A 113 1.23 -10.57 3.32
CA PRO A 113 2.40 -11.04 4.06
C PRO A 113 3.21 -9.85 4.56
N LEU A 114 3.60 -9.76 5.84
CA LEU A 114 4.40 -8.64 6.35
C LEU A 114 5.81 -8.60 5.76
N LEU A 115 6.35 -9.73 5.30
CA LEU A 115 7.68 -9.84 4.73
C LEU A 115 7.66 -9.92 3.19
N GLY A 116 8.71 -9.40 2.57
CA GLY A 116 8.95 -9.50 1.13
C GLY A 116 8.03 -8.62 0.27
N ARG A 117 7.25 -7.70 0.86
CA ARG A 117 6.37 -6.81 0.11
C ARG A 117 7.20 -5.88 -0.76
N PRO A 118 6.92 -5.75 -2.07
CA PRO A 118 7.50 -4.66 -2.84
C PRO A 118 6.99 -3.32 -2.29
N PHE A 119 7.83 -2.28 -2.37
CA PHE A 119 7.47 -0.96 -1.85
C PHE A 119 6.53 -0.23 -2.80
N VAL A 120 5.37 0.18 -2.29
CA VAL A 120 4.39 1.01 -2.98
C VAL A 120 3.92 2.10 -2.01
N HIS A 121 4.40 3.32 -2.20
CA HIS A 121 4.11 4.43 -1.30
C HIS A 121 2.60 4.65 -1.13
N GLY A 122 2.13 4.81 0.11
CA GLY A 122 0.71 4.99 0.43
C GLY A 122 -0.12 3.71 0.50
N ALA A 123 0.36 2.59 -0.04
CA ALA A 123 -0.33 1.29 -0.02
C ALA A 123 0.48 0.22 0.72
N TRP A 124 1.68 -0.11 0.25
CA TRP A 124 2.64 -1.00 0.91
C TRP A 124 3.91 -0.22 1.24
N ASP A 125 3.87 0.48 2.38
CA ASP A 125 4.94 1.33 2.87
C ASP A 125 5.29 1.05 4.34
N CYS A 126 6.20 1.85 4.90
CA CYS A 126 6.63 1.73 6.29
C CYS A 126 5.49 1.88 7.31
N TRP A 127 4.47 2.67 7.00
CA TRP A 127 3.30 2.83 7.86
C TRP A 127 2.40 1.61 7.75
N GLN A 128 2.09 1.16 6.53
CA GLN A 128 1.16 0.06 6.32
C GLN A 128 1.71 -1.26 6.89
N VAL A 129 3.02 -1.55 6.79
CA VAL A 129 3.58 -2.75 7.43
C VAL A 129 3.41 -2.72 8.95
N CYS A 130 3.50 -1.55 9.58
CA CYS A 130 3.23 -1.39 11.00
C CYS A 130 1.74 -1.59 11.29
N ALA A 131 0.86 -0.92 10.54
CA ALA A 131 -0.58 -1.03 10.69
C ALA A 131 -1.07 -2.47 10.56
N ASP A 132 -0.56 -3.21 9.58
CA ASP A 132 -0.90 -4.60 9.35
C ASP A 132 -0.39 -5.51 10.47
N TRP A 133 0.79 -5.24 11.03
CA TRP A 133 1.27 -5.97 12.20
C TRP A 133 0.33 -5.78 13.39
N TYR A 134 -0.08 -4.54 13.69
CA TYR A 134 -1.02 -4.22 14.77
C TYR A 134 -2.39 -4.88 14.57
N LYS A 135 -2.90 -4.84 13.33
CA LYS A 135 -4.17 -5.49 12.97
C LYS A 135 -4.07 -7.01 13.16
N ARG A 136 -2.99 -7.63 12.67
CA ARG A 136 -2.82 -9.08 12.74
C ARG A 136 -2.59 -9.59 14.16
N GLU A 137 -1.71 -8.95 14.91
CA GLU A 137 -1.30 -9.43 16.24
C GLU A 137 -2.31 -9.02 17.32
N TRP A 138 -2.81 -7.79 17.27
CA TRP A 138 -3.60 -7.20 18.35
C TRP A 138 -5.03 -6.82 17.96
N GLY A 139 -5.40 -6.97 16.69
CA GLY A 139 -6.72 -6.57 16.19
C GLY A 139 -6.94 -5.04 16.24
N ILE A 140 -5.85 -4.27 16.22
CA ILE A 140 -5.90 -2.80 16.31
C ILE A 140 -5.82 -2.24 14.89
N GLU A 141 -6.81 -1.45 14.53
CA GLU A 141 -6.85 -0.74 13.26
C GLU A 141 -6.55 0.74 13.48
N PHE A 142 -5.86 1.34 12.51
CA PHE A 142 -5.55 2.76 12.53
C PHE A 142 -6.39 3.50 11.49
N PRO A 143 -6.75 4.77 11.76
CA PRO A 143 -7.31 5.62 10.72
C PRO A 143 -6.33 5.78 9.56
N HIS A 144 -6.87 5.87 8.34
CA HIS A 144 -6.07 6.16 7.17
C HIS A 144 -5.73 7.66 7.15
N PHE A 145 -4.43 7.97 7.14
CA PHE A 145 -3.94 9.33 6.97
C PHE A 145 -3.42 9.53 5.55
N GLU A 146 -3.67 10.69 4.95
CA GLU A 146 -3.04 11.03 3.68
C GLU A 146 -1.53 11.26 3.91
N ARG A 147 -0.71 10.60 3.10
CA ARG A 147 0.76 10.67 3.17
C ARG A 147 1.30 10.93 1.77
N SER A 148 1.14 12.16 1.26
CA SER A 148 1.71 12.52 -0.05
C SER A 148 3.21 12.24 -0.08
N ASP A 149 3.73 11.71 -1.18
CA ASP A 149 5.15 11.39 -1.28
C ASP A 149 6.03 12.65 -1.06
N GLY A 150 7.17 12.47 -0.39
CA GLY A 150 8.10 13.58 -0.06
C GLY A 150 7.63 14.53 1.04
N TRP A 151 6.56 14.23 1.79
CA TRP A 151 6.04 15.11 2.86
C TRP A 151 7.10 15.53 3.90
N TRP A 152 8.13 14.70 4.10
CA TRP A 152 9.22 14.90 5.07
C TRP A 152 10.35 15.82 4.61
N GLU A 153 10.37 16.24 3.33
CA GLU A 153 11.46 17.04 2.77
C GLU A 153 11.36 18.52 3.14
N ARG A 154 10.14 18.99 3.36
CA ARG A 154 9.83 20.39 3.63
C ARG A 154 9.83 20.67 5.12
N ALA A 155 10.77 21.49 5.60
CA ALA A 155 10.84 21.87 7.01
C ALA A 155 9.65 22.72 7.49
N ASP A 156 8.93 23.36 6.58
CA ASP A 156 7.68 24.08 6.83
C ASP A 156 6.44 23.18 6.71
N GLY A 157 6.62 21.90 6.37
CA GLY A 157 5.58 20.90 6.23
C GLY A 157 5.16 20.25 7.55
N PRO A 158 4.12 19.39 7.52
CA PRO A 158 3.68 18.66 8.71
C PRO A 158 4.64 17.50 9.04
N SER A 159 5.08 17.41 10.30
CA SER A 159 5.77 16.23 10.80
C SER A 159 4.75 15.17 11.21
N LEU A 160 4.34 14.31 10.27
CA LEU A 160 3.19 13.42 10.47
C LEU A 160 3.32 12.52 11.71
N TYR A 161 4.46 11.87 11.91
CA TYR A 161 4.67 11.01 13.07
C TYR A 161 4.64 11.80 14.38
N GLU A 162 5.33 12.93 14.45
CA GLU A 162 5.44 13.73 15.69
C GLU A 162 4.11 14.39 16.06
N GLN A 163 3.30 14.77 15.07
CA GLN A 163 2.05 15.48 15.28
C GLN A 163 0.85 14.56 15.49
N GLN A 164 0.85 13.34 14.94
CA GLN A 164 -0.35 12.50 14.88
C GLN A 164 -0.32 11.27 15.81
N PHE A 165 0.83 10.92 16.39
CA PHE A 165 0.93 9.67 17.15
C PHE A 165 -0.05 9.59 18.33
N GLU A 166 -0.27 10.69 19.06
CA GLU A 166 -1.20 10.70 20.20
C GLU A 166 -2.64 10.46 19.76
N ALA A 167 -3.06 11.11 18.67
CA ALA A 167 -4.38 10.93 18.06
C ALA A 167 -4.57 9.51 17.52
N ALA A 168 -3.49 8.88 17.06
CA ALA A 168 -3.46 7.47 16.65
C ALA A 168 -3.38 6.49 17.85
N GLY A 169 -3.52 6.96 19.09
CA GLY A 169 -3.60 6.12 20.28
C GLY A 169 -2.26 5.73 20.89
N PHE A 170 -1.16 6.36 20.48
CA PHE A 170 0.17 6.09 21.01
C PHE A 170 0.54 6.98 22.20
N VAL A 171 1.51 6.51 22.98
CA VAL A 171 2.24 7.28 23.99
C VAL A 171 3.73 7.08 23.77
N ARG A 172 4.53 8.09 24.10
CA ARG A 172 5.99 7.97 24.07
C ARG A 172 6.48 7.15 25.26
N VAL A 173 7.43 6.26 25.01
CA VAL A 173 8.13 5.47 26.03
C VAL A 173 9.64 5.58 25.84
N GLU A 174 10.42 5.22 26.88
CA GLU A 174 11.89 5.27 26.80
C GLU A 174 12.52 3.94 26.37
N ARG A 175 11.98 2.82 26.86
CA ARG A 175 12.52 1.48 26.59
C ARG A 175 11.54 0.71 25.71
N PRO A 176 11.96 0.32 24.49
CA PRO A 176 11.09 -0.38 23.57
C PRO A 176 10.78 -1.78 24.11
N GLN A 177 9.55 -2.22 23.88
CA GLN A 177 9.07 -3.59 24.05
C GLN A 177 8.48 -4.07 22.73
N ARG A 178 8.33 -5.39 22.59
CA ARG A 178 7.74 -5.99 21.39
C ARG A 178 6.41 -5.30 21.05
N GLY A 179 6.27 -4.91 19.80
CA GLY A 179 5.12 -4.20 19.29
C GLY A 179 5.21 -2.68 19.39
N ASP A 180 6.19 -2.11 20.09
CA ASP A 180 6.40 -0.66 20.06
C ASP A 180 6.87 -0.23 18.67
N MET A 181 6.32 0.89 18.20
CA MET A 181 6.73 1.51 16.94
C MET A 181 7.95 2.38 17.18
N ILE A 182 9.01 2.14 16.40
CA ILE A 182 10.22 2.96 16.37
C ILE A 182 10.12 3.89 15.18
N VAL A 183 10.05 5.20 15.44
CA VAL A 183 10.07 6.24 14.39
C VAL A 183 11.50 6.74 14.22
N MET A 184 11.94 6.82 12.98
CA MET A 184 13.33 7.09 12.61
C MET A 184 13.44 8.16 11.51
N GLU A 185 14.60 8.82 11.46
CA GLU A 185 15.03 9.67 10.36
C GLU A 185 15.99 8.93 9.42
N VAL A 186 15.51 8.61 8.22
CA VAL A 186 16.27 7.88 7.21
C VAL A 186 16.57 8.80 6.04
N GLY A 187 17.87 9.05 5.83
CA GLY A 187 18.35 9.98 4.81
C GLY A 187 18.56 11.39 5.36
N ARG A 188 18.53 12.39 4.47
CA ARG A 188 18.54 13.81 4.82
C ARG A 188 17.10 14.31 4.70
N THR A 189 16.39 14.38 5.83
CA THR A 189 14.99 14.77 5.88
C THR A 189 14.80 15.89 6.90
N ALA A 190 13.74 16.68 6.72
CA ALA A 190 13.39 17.72 7.67
C ALA A 190 12.58 17.17 8.86
N HIS A 191 11.87 16.06 8.65
CA HIS A 191 11.06 15.37 9.65
C HIS A 191 11.37 13.86 9.70
N PRO A 192 11.09 13.17 10.83
CA PRO A 192 11.16 11.71 10.90
C PRO A 192 10.20 11.09 9.90
N ASN A 193 10.69 10.18 9.06
CA ASN A 193 10.00 9.72 7.86
C ASN A 193 9.79 8.21 7.77
N HIS A 194 10.36 7.44 8.70
CA HIS A 194 10.35 5.99 8.64
C HIS A 194 9.87 5.39 9.96
N ALA A 195 9.10 4.30 9.89
CA ALA A 195 8.66 3.55 11.06
C ALA A 195 8.95 2.05 10.90
N GLY A 196 9.11 1.38 12.03
CA GLY A 196 9.17 -0.08 12.13
C GLY A 196 8.63 -0.57 13.45
N ILE A 197 8.28 -1.85 13.52
CA ILE A 197 7.83 -2.51 14.74
C ILE A 197 9.04 -3.18 15.42
N TYR A 198 9.32 -2.79 16.65
CA TYR A 198 10.31 -3.46 17.48
C TYR A 198 9.79 -4.85 17.85
N LEU A 199 10.58 -5.89 17.57
CA LEU A 199 10.21 -7.28 17.84
C LEU A 199 10.87 -7.83 19.11
N GLY A 200 11.89 -7.15 19.64
CA GLY A 200 12.72 -7.65 20.75
C GLY A 200 13.66 -8.74 20.28
N ASP A 201 14.01 -9.67 21.17
CA ASP A 201 14.95 -10.76 20.87
C ASP A 201 14.32 -11.89 20.05
N ASP A 202 12.99 -11.92 19.94
CA ASP A 202 12.25 -12.89 19.15
C ASP A 202 11.78 -12.27 17.81
N PRO A 203 12.34 -12.69 16.67
CA PRO A 203 11.95 -12.19 15.35
C PRO A 203 10.62 -12.77 14.86
N SER A 204 10.03 -13.74 15.57
CA SER A 204 8.91 -14.53 15.05
C SER A 204 7.69 -13.67 14.66
N LEU A 205 7.03 -14.06 13.58
CA LEU A 205 5.80 -13.47 13.07
C LEU A 205 4.78 -14.61 12.88
N PRO A 206 3.68 -14.65 13.66
CA PRO A 206 2.65 -15.66 13.49
C PRO A 206 2.17 -15.80 12.05
N GLY A 207 2.22 -17.04 11.54
CA GLY A 207 1.79 -17.36 10.18
C GLY A 207 2.81 -17.07 9.07
N GLU A 208 4.02 -16.60 9.39
CA GLU A 208 5.08 -16.32 8.42
C GLU A 208 6.41 -17.00 8.80
N GLU A 209 7.12 -17.52 7.81
CA GLU A 209 8.46 -18.04 8.01
C GLU A 209 9.46 -16.87 8.13
N THR A 210 10.04 -16.69 9.31
CA THR A 210 11.02 -15.63 9.55
C THR A 210 12.45 -16.16 9.38
N LYS A 211 13.18 -15.63 8.40
CA LYS A 211 14.62 -15.89 8.21
C LYS A 211 15.41 -14.64 8.56
N VAL A 212 16.10 -14.68 9.69
CA VAL A 212 16.93 -13.56 10.18
C VAL A 212 18.37 -13.99 10.41
N PHE A 213 19.27 -13.02 10.38
CA PHE A 213 20.68 -13.21 10.70
C PHE A 213 21.06 -12.27 11.85
N GLY A 214 21.75 -12.81 12.87
CA GLY A 214 22.18 -12.06 14.05
C GLY A 214 21.40 -12.42 15.32
N ALA A 215 21.82 -11.85 16.46
CA ALA A 215 21.30 -12.18 17.79
C ALA A 215 20.15 -11.28 18.27
N GLY A 216 19.71 -10.32 17.45
CA GLY A 216 18.75 -9.31 17.86
C GLY A 216 19.36 -8.15 18.68
N PRO A 217 18.52 -7.25 19.21
CA PRO A 217 17.06 -7.24 19.05
C PRO A 217 16.65 -6.98 17.59
N PHE A 218 15.42 -7.29 17.22
CA PHE A 218 14.93 -7.25 15.85
C PHE A 218 13.92 -6.12 15.60
N LEU A 219 13.85 -5.64 14.36
CA LEU A 219 12.89 -4.66 13.88
C LEU A 219 12.29 -5.13 12.56
N LEU A 220 10.97 -5.21 12.49
CA LEU A 220 10.23 -5.32 11.23
C LEU A 220 10.07 -3.92 10.64
N HIS A 221 10.45 -3.73 9.38
CA HIS A 221 10.24 -2.46 8.70
C HIS A 221 10.08 -2.64 7.18
N HIS A 222 9.63 -1.58 6.51
CA HIS A 222 9.51 -1.54 5.05
C HIS A 222 10.19 -0.28 4.52
N LEU A 223 11.48 -0.40 4.23
CA LEU A 223 12.31 0.71 3.81
C LEU A 223 11.96 1.17 2.38
N TYR A 224 12.00 2.48 2.14
CA TYR A 224 11.72 3.08 0.83
C TYR A 224 12.51 2.41 -0.29
N GLY A 225 11.80 1.89 -1.30
CA GLY A 225 12.38 1.23 -2.46
C GLY A 225 12.99 -0.16 -2.19
N LYS A 226 12.74 -0.77 -1.02
CA LYS A 226 13.20 -2.12 -0.66
C LYS A 226 12.04 -3.03 -0.28
N PRO A 227 12.20 -4.36 -0.39
CA PRO A 227 11.24 -5.29 0.17
C PRO A 227 11.11 -5.11 1.69
N SER A 228 9.92 -5.36 2.25
CA SER A 228 9.77 -5.40 3.71
C SER A 228 10.57 -6.57 4.31
N GLU A 229 11.21 -6.33 5.45
CA GLU A 229 12.13 -7.30 6.05
C GLU A 229 12.23 -7.15 7.57
N ILE A 230 12.83 -8.14 8.21
CA ILE A 230 13.29 -8.06 9.60
C ILE A 230 14.79 -7.91 9.62
N ILE A 231 15.25 -6.89 10.34
CA ILE A 231 16.67 -6.58 10.53
C ILE A 231 17.04 -6.63 12.02
N VAL A 232 18.34 -6.66 12.30
CA VAL A 232 18.86 -6.38 13.65
C VAL A 232 18.74 -4.89 13.92
N TYR A 233 18.05 -4.54 15.01
CA TYR A 233 17.92 -3.20 15.53
C TYR A 233 19.12 -2.82 16.39
N GLY A 234 19.94 -1.90 15.88
CA GLY A 234 21.12 -1.39 16.56
C GLY A 234 21.90 -0.44 15.66
N GLY A 235 23.05 0.04 16.15
CA GLY A 235 23.95 0.93 15.40
C GLY A 235 23.23 2.11 14.74
N ASN A 236 23.40 2.26 13.44
CA ASN A 236 22.82 3.34 12.65
C ASN A 236 21.28 3.42 12.74
N TRP A 237 20.57 2.31 12.96
CA TRP A 237 19.10 2.35 13.16
C TRP A 237 18.73 2.95 14.51
N HIS A 238 19.50 2.61 15.55
CA HIS A 238 19.30 3.16 16.88
C HIS A 238 19.63 4.66 16.94
N GLU A 239 20.71 5.10 16.30
CA GLU A 239 21.11 6.51 16.22
C GLU A 239 20.10 7.38 15.47
N ARG A 240 19.33 6.77 14.56
CA ARG A 240 18.28 7.43 13.78
C ARG A 240 16.93 7.47 14.47
N ALA A 241 16.76 6.73 15.57
CA ALA A 241 15.50 6.74 16.31
C ALA A 241 15.22 8.13 16.88
N ARG A 242 13.97 8.55 16.76
CA ARG A 242 13.46 9.84 17.26
C ARG A 242 12.36 9.65 18.28
N LEU A 243 11.46 8.69 18.00
CA LEU A 243 10.38 8.32 18.90
C LEU A 243 10.35 6.82 19.11
N VAL A 244 10.04 6.42 20.34
CA VAL A 244 9.60 5.06 20.67
C VAL A 244 8.18 5.19 21.16
N LEU A 245 7.25 4.57 20.45
CA LEU A 245 5.82 4.78 20.59
C LEU A 245 5.15 3.47 20.97
N ARG A 246 4.41 3.48 22.09
CA ARG A 246 3.61 2.35 22.55
C ARG A 246 2.14 2.65 22.34
N HIS A 247 1.42 1.76 21.68
CA HIS A 247 -0.03 1.89 21.57
C HIS A 247 -0.69 1.66 22.94
N ARG A 248 -1.68 2.48 23.31
CA ARG A 248 -2.37 2.39 24.62
C ARG A 248 -3.10 1.06 24.84
N GLN A 249 -3.42 0.35 23.77
CA GLN A 249 -4.05 -0.97 23.81
C GLN A 249 -3.04 -2.13 23.62
N ALA A 250 -1.74 -1.87 23.78
CA ALA A 250 -0.71 -2.90 23.65
C ALA A 250 -1.00 -4.11 24.55
N ARG A 251 -0.96 -5.31 23.98
CA ARG A 251 -1.12 -6.58 24.70
C ARG A 251 0.28 -7.13 24.94
N GLN A 252 0.69 -7.18 26.21
CA GLN A 252 1.95 -7.79 26.65
C GLN A 252 1.85 -9.31 26.65
#